data_AF-A0A2N8LWU8-F1
#
_entry.id   AF-A0A2N8LWU8-F1
#
_cell.length_a   1.000
_cell.length_b   1.000
_cell.length_c   1.000
_cell.angle_alpha   90.00
_cell.angle_beta   90.00
_cell.angle_gamma   90.00
#
_symmetry.space_group_name_H-M   'P 1'
#
loop_
_entity.id
_entity.type
_entity.pdbx_description
1 polymer ?
#
loop_
_entity_poly.entity_id
_entity_poly.type
_entity_poly.pdbx_seq_one_letter_code
_entity_poly.pdbx_strand_id
1 'polypeptide(L)' 'MLKCKEVVEKADALVDGTPLHWRERVALRLHLLMCHHCRRYVRQLGALVTSLHKPAAPPASDEQVDRIMRNLDQAP' A
#
# COMPACT_ATOMS: atom_id res chain seq x y z
N MET A 1 -21.38 16.83 -3.75
CA MET A 1 -19.98 17.03 -3.33
C MET A 1 -19.70 16.04 -2.23
N LEU A 2 -18.76 15.11 -2.41
CA LEU A 2 -18.25 14.33 -1.28
C LEU A 2 -17.47 15.27 -0.36
N LYS A 3 -17.68 15.15 0.94
CA LYS A 3 -16.85 15.79 1.96
C LYS A 3 -15.55 15.01 2.13
N CYS A 4 -14.48 15.69 2.51
CA CYS A 4 -13.19 15.04 2.78
C CYS A 4 -13.33 13.90 3.82
N LYS A 5 -14.23 14.04 4.80
CA LYS A 5 -14.53 12.99 5.79
C LYS A 5 -15.06 11.71 5.14
N GLU A 6 -15.99 11.83 4.19
CA GLU A 6 -16.56 10.67 3.48
C GLU A 6 -15.52 9.98 2.58
N VAL A 7 -14.55 10.75 2.09
CA VAL A 7 -13.41 10.20 1.33
C VAL A 7 -12.49 9.40 2.24
N VAL A 8 -12.24 9.88 3.46
CA VAL A 8 -11.44 9.16 4.47
C VAL A 8 -12.16 7.88 4.91
N GLU A 9 -13.46 7.94 5.18
CA GLU A 9 -14.26 6.75 5.56
C GLU A 9 -14.27 5.67 4.46
N LYS A 10 -14.16 6.07 3.18
CA LYS A 10 -14.11 5.15 2.03
C LYS A 10 -12.69 4.83 1.57
N ALA A 11 -11.66 5.39 2.20
CA ALA A 11 -10.27 5.23 1.75
C ALA A 11 -9.75 3.82 2.00
N ASP A 12 -10.13 3.18 3.09
CA ASP A 12 -9.75 1.80 3.40
C ASP A 12 -10.27 0.85 2.32
N ALA A 13 -11.57 0.94 1.98
CA ALA A 13 -12.17 0.18 0.89
C ALA A 13 -11.54 0.46 -0.48
N LEU A 14 -11.05 1.69 -0.70
CA LEU A 14 -10.33 2.07 -1.93
C LEU A 14 -8.94 1.43 -2.00
N VAL A 15 -8.25 1.28 -0.87
CA VAL A 15 -6.87 0.76 -0.79
C VAL A 15 -6.84 -0.76 -0.69
N ASP A 16 -7.78 -1.37 0.03
CA ASP A 16 -7.93 -2.82 0.16
C ASP A 16 -8.57 -3.48 -1.07
N GLY A 17 -9.06 -2.69 -2.03
CA GLY A 17 -9.64 -3.19 -3.28
C GLY A 17 -11.05 -3.78 -3.12
N THR A 18 -11.72 -3.50 -2.00
CA THR A 18 -13.13 -3.87 -1.77
C THR A 18 -14.00 -3.32 -2.91
N PRO A 19 -15.00 -4.07 -3.41
CA PRO A 19 -15.84 -3.61 -4.50
C PRO A 19 -16.73 -2.43 -4.07
N LEU A 20 -16.31 -1.21 -4.42
CA LEU A 20 -17.15 0.00 -4.34
C LEU A 20 -18.15 0.04 -5.51
N HIS A 21 -19.32 0.65 -5.30
CA HIS A 21 -20.26 0.93 -6.38
C HIS A 21 -19.63 1.89 -7.41
N TRP A 22 -19.93 1.70 -8.70
CA TRP A 22 -19.35 2.49 -9.80
C TRP A 22 -19.55 4.01 -9.63
N ARG A 23 -20.69 4.44 -9.09
CA ARG A 23 -21.02 5.85 -8.81
C ARG A 23 -20.07 6.46 -7.79
N GLU A 24 -19.75 5.70 -6.75
CA GLU A 24 -18.85 6.13 -5.68
C GLU A 24 -17.43 6.26 -6.19
N ARG A 25 -16.99 5.33 -7.04
CA ARG A 25 -15.66 5.38 -7.69
C ARG A 25 -15.48 6.64 -8.53
N VAL A 26 -16.51 7.03 -9.30
CA VAL A 26 -16.48 8.26 -10.10
C VAL A 26 -16.43 9.49 -9.19
N ALA A 27 -17.26 9.51 -8.15
CA ALA A 27 -17.35 10.65 -7.24
C ALA A 27 -16.06 10.83 -6.39
N LEU A 28 -15.43 9.74 -5.96
CA LEU A 28 -14.10 9.73 -5.33
C LEU A 28 -13.02 10.25 -6.28
N ARG A 29 -12.99 9.79 -7.54
CA ARG A 29 -12.02 10.28 -8.55
C ARG A 29 -12.14 11.78 -8.79
N LEU A 30 -13.37 12.29 -8.95
CA LEU A 30 -13.63 13.72 -9.10
C LEU A 30 -13.16 14.51 -7.87
N HIS A 31 -13.40 14.00 -6.66
CA HIS A 31 -12.94 14.66 -5.44
C HIS A 31 -11.41 14.67 -5.34
N LEU A 32 -10.74 13.55 -5.65
CA LEU A 32 -9.27 13.46 -5.62
C LEU A 32 -8.58 14.33 -6.68
N LEU A 33 -9.28 14.64 -7.78
CA LEU A 33 -8.85 15.61 -8.78
C LEU A 33 -8.89 17.05 -8.27
N MET A 34 -9.90 17.40 -7.47
CA MET A 34 -10.10 18.76 -6.95
C MET A 34 -9.40 19.02 -5.60
N CYS A 35 -9.25 17.99 -4.76
CA CYS A 35 -8.73 18.11 -3.40
C CYS A 35 -7.34 17.48 -3.27
N HIS A 36 -6.31 18.32 -3.18
CA HIS A 36 -4.93 17.88 -3.01
C HIS A 36 -4.68 17.16 -1.68
N HIS A 37 -5.37 17.54 -0.59
CA HIS A 37 -5.22 16.92 0.72
C HIS A 37 -5.64 15.45 0.70
N CYS A 38 -6.84 15.17 0.17
CA CYS A 38 -7.32 13.80 0.02
C CYS A 38 -6.43 12.99 -0.92
N ARG A 39 -5.89 13.61 -1.99
CA ARG A 39 -4.93 12.96 -2.88
C ARG A 39 -3.65 12.55 -2.16
N ARG A 40 -3.08 13.42 -1.31
CA ARG A 40 -1.89 13.11 -0.51
C ARG A 40 -2.19 11.99 0.49
N TYR A 41 -3.32 12.07 1.18
CA TYR A 41 -3.75 11.08 2.16
C TYR A 41 -3.87 9.68 1.55
N VAL A 42 -4.63 9.52 0.44
CA VAL A 42 -4.81 8.22 -0.22
C VAL A 42 -3.49 7.65 -0.72
N ARG A 43 -2.58 8.49 -1.22
CA ARG A 43 -1.24 8.04 -1.66
C ARG A 43 -0.40 7.52 -0.49
N GLN A 44 -0.44 8.19 0.66
CA GLN A 44 0.27 7.74 1.87
C GLN A 44 -0.34 6.46 2.42
N LEU A 45 -1.67 6.36 2.46
CA LEU A 45 -2.38 5.16 2.89
C LEU A 45 -2.03 3.96 2.00
N GLY A 46 -2.06 4.14 0.68
CA GLY A 46 -1.67 3.08 -0.27
C GLY A 46 -0.22 2.63 -0.10
N ALA A 47 0.71 3.55 0.15
CA ALA A 47 2.11 3.21 0.43
C ALA A 47 2.26 2.42 1.73
N LEU A 48 1.53 2.81 2.78
CA LEU A 48 1.50 2.09 4.06
C LEU A 48 0.97 0.67 3.88
N VAL A 49 -0.20 0.52 3.26
CA VAL A 49 -0.83 -0.79 3.05
C VAL A 49 0.03 -1.69 2.17
N THR A 50 0.68 -1.14 1.13
CA THR A 50 1.62 -1.92 0.29
C THR A 50 2.83 -2.39 1.10
N SER A 51 3.32 -1.55 2.02
CA SER A 51 4.48 -1.89 2.86
C SER A 51 4.14 -2.97 3.88
N LEU A 52 2.90 -2.95 4.41
CA LEU A 52 2.38 -3.95 5.34
C LEU A 52 2.01 -5.27 4.65
N HIS A 53 1.48 -5.22 3.42
CA HIS A 53 1.16 -6.39 2.62
C HIS A 53 2.39 -7.10 2.04
N LYS A 54 3.61 -6.67 2.38
CA LYS A 54 4.82 -7.35 1.94
C LYS A 54 4.77 -8.77 2.52
N PRO A 55 4.59 -9.82 1.69
CA PRO A 55 4.52 -11.17 2.20
C PRO A 55 5.81 -11.45 2.97
N ALA A 56 5.69 -12.07 4.14
CA ALA A 56 6.85 -12.56 4.86
C ALA A 56 7.68 -13.36 3.86
N ALA A 57 8.92 -12.94 3.63
CA ALA A 57 9.81 -13.70 2.77
C ALA A 57 9.85 -15.13 3.32
N PRO A 58 9.77 -16.17 2.46
CA PRO A 58 9.93 -17.53 2.94
C PRO A 58 11.25 -17.62 3.71
N PRO A 59 11.30 -18.40 4.81
CA PRO A 59 12.54 -18.57 5.56
C PRO A 59 13.64 -18.97 4.58
N ALA A 60 14.82 -18.35 4.71
CA ALA A 60 15.96 -18.69 3.89
C ALA A 60 16.27 -20.17 4.06
N SER A 61 16.56 -20.86 2.95
CA SER A 61 17.05 -22.24 3.01
C SER A 61 18.41 -22.30 3.69
N ASP A 62 18.72 -23.42 4.35
CA ASP A 62 20.04 -23.63 4.99
C ASP A 62 21.18 -23.43 3.98
N GLU A 63 21.01 -23.85 2.73
CA GLU A 63 21.97 -23.62 1.64
C GLU A 63 22.17 -22.13 1.29
N GLN A 64 21.13 -21.31 1.38
CA GLN A 64 21.26 -19.86 1.25
C GLN A 64 22.01 -19.25 2.42
N VAL A 65 21.71 -19.68 3.65
CA VAL A 65 22.38 -19.20 4.86
C VAL A 65 23.88 -19.53 4.79
N ASP A 66 24.23 -20.77 4.48
CA ASP A 66 25.63 -21.23 4.40
C ASP A 66 26.44 -20.52 3.32
N ARG A 67 25.80 -20.18 2.20
CA ARG A 67 26.45 -19.42 1.12
C ARG A 67 26.70 -17.96 1.54
N ILE A 68 25.76 -17.34 2.24
CA ILE A 68 25.91 -15.97 2.72
C ILE A 68 27.02 -15.91 3.79
N MET A 69 27.02 -16.84 4.73
CA MET A 69 28.05 -16.92 5.77
C MET A 69 29.46 -17.09 5.17
N ARG A 70 29.62 -18.00 4.20
CA ARG A 70 30.90 -18.19 3.50
C ARG A 70 31.38 -16.93 2.77
N ASN A 71 30.47 -16.15 2.19
CA ASN A 71 30.84 -14.91 1.52
C ASN A 71 31.25 -13.80 2.50
N LEU A 72 30.68 -13.78 3.72
CA LEU A 72 31.06 -12.84 4.77
C LEU A 72 32.43 -13.19 5.37
N ASP A 73 32.73 -14.48 5.57
CA ASP A 73 34.02 -14.94 6.09
C ASP A 73 35.19 -14.72 5.11
N GLN A 74 34.87 -14.56 3.82
CA GLN A 74 35.84 -14.28 2.75
C GLN A 74 35.93 -12.80 2.38
N ALA A 75 35.14 -11.94 3.02
CA ALA A 75 35.24 -10.49 2.84
C ALA A 75 36.52 -9.98 3.53
N PRO A 76 37.38 -9.21 2.82
CA PRO A 76 38.66 -8.72 3.36
C PRO A 76 38.50 -7.67 4.45
#